data_AF-A0AAW8ESU9-F1
#
_entry.id   AF-A0AAW8ESU9-F1
#
_cell.length_a   1.000
_cell.length_b   1.000
_cell.length_c   1.000
_cell.angle_alpha   90.00
_cell.angle_beta   90.00
_cell.angle_gamma   90.00
#
_symmetry.space_group_name_H-M   'P 1'
#
loop_
_entity.id
_entity.type
_entity.pdbx_description
1 polymer ?
#
loop_
_entity_poly.entity_id
_entity_poly.type
_entity_poly.pdbx_seq_one_letter_code
_entity_poly.pdbx_strand_id
1 'polypeptide(L)'
;MTNTTAPSSSASLGLLVLRVVVGLIFVAHGAQKIFEYTLPGTIGSFADMGVPLPEIAAPFVAFVELIGGALLALGLFTRPVGILLAIDMIVAIVAVHLPAGLWVGEGGYEFVAVLGVAALALAFTGAGRFSIDGAVLRGRAPAWLV
;
A
#
# COMPACT_ATOMS: atom_id res chain seq x y z
N MET A 1 -9.37 11.71 -32.11
CA MET A 1 -8.22 10.82 -31.82
C MET A 1 -7.46 11.44 -30.66
N THR A 2 -7.68 10.97 -29.43
CA THR A 2 -6.91 11.46 -28.28
C THR A 2 -5.56 10.74 -28.28
N ASN A 3 -4.49 11.44 -28.66
CA ASN A 3 -3.12 10.96 -28.51
C ASN A 3 -2.80 10.85 -27.02
N THR A 4 -3.04 9.68 -26.42
CA THR A 4 -2.56 9.37 -25.08
C THR A 4 -1.10 8.96 -25.21
N THR A 5 -0.18 9.93 -25.19
CA THR A 5 1.26 9.60 -25.18
C THR A 5 1.57 8.87 -23.88
N ALA A 6 2.02 7.62 -24.00
CA ALA A 6 2.49 6.85 -22.86
C ALA A 6 3.52 7.65 -22.05
N PRO A 7 3.56 7.50 -20.71
CA PRO A 7 4.53 8.21 -19.88
C PRO A 7 5.96 7.98 -20.38
N SER A 8 6.79 9.01 -20.29
CA SER A 8 8.20 8.93 -20.70
C SER A 8 8.91 7.78 -19.98
N SER A 9 9.97 7.24 -20.58
CA SER A 9 10.75 6.15 -19.97
C SER A 9 11.22 6.50 -18.56
N SER A 10 11.62 7.75 -18.32
CA SER A 10 12.04 8.25 -17.00
C SER A 10 10.89 8.28 -16.00
N ALA A 11 9.69 8.74 -16.39
CA ALA A 11 8.52 8.72 -15.52
C ALA A 11 8.10 7.28 -15.18
N SER A 12 8.17 6.36 -16.15
CA SER A 12 7.89 4.94 -15.94
C SER A 12 8.89 4.28 -14.99
N LEU A 13 10.17 4.67 -15.04
CA LEU A 13 11.18 4.21 -14.08
C LEU A 13 10.93 4.78 -12.68
N GLY A 14 10.57 6.06 -12.56
CA GLY A 14 10.20 6.65 -11.28
C GLY A 14 9.02 5.93 -10.61
N LEU A 15 7.97 5.62 -11.38
CA LEU A 15 6.83 4.83 -10.90
C LEU A 15 7.24 3.41 -10.49
N LEU A 16 8.12 2.76 -11.24
CA LEU A 16 8.64 1.43 -10.87
C LEU A 16 9.35 1.47 -9.52
N VAL A 17 10.28 2.41 -9.33
CA VAL A 17 11.04 2.54 -8.07
C VAL A 17 10.09 2.82 -6.91
N LEU A 18 9.21 3.80 -7.06
CA LEU A 18 8.22 4.14 -6.03
C LEU A 18 7.38 2.92 -5.65
N ARG A 19 6.85 2.22 -6.66
CA ARG A 19 5.96 1.08 -6.47
C ARG A 19 6.64 -0.10 -5.79
N VAL A 20 7.86 -0.44 -6.21
CA VAL A 20 8.62 -1.54 -5.60
C VAL A 20 8.97 -1.21 -4.16
N VAL A 21 9.47 -0.01 -3.88
CA VAL A 21 9.86 0.36 -2.51
C VAL A 21 8.65 0.41 -1.58
N VAL A 22 7.57 1.10 -1.98
CA VAL A 22 6.35 1.19 -1.17
C VAL A 22 5.73 -0.19 -0.97
N GLY A 23 5.61 -0.99 -2.04
CA GLY A 23 5.07 -2.34 -1.95
C GLY A 23 5.88 -3.26 -1.03
N LEU A 24 7.20 -3.20 -1.10
CA LEU A 24 8.07 -4.01 -0.22
C LEU A 24 8.00 -3.57 1.25
N ILE A 25 7.79 -2.29 1.54
CA ILE A 25 7.57 -1.82 2.91
C ILE A 25 6.26 -2.40 3.46
N PHE A 26 5.17 -2.37 2.69
CA PHE A 26 3.93 -3.03 3.08
C PHE A 26 4.10 -4.55 3.29
N VAL A 27 4.84 -5.22 2.40
CA VAL A 27 5.21 -6.65 2.57
C VAL A 27 5.94 -6.86 3.89
N ALA A 28 6.90 -6.01 4.23
CA ALA A 28 7.66 -6.12 5.47
C ALA A 28 6.76 -5.95 6.70
N HIS A 29 5.84 -4.98 6.72
CA HIS A 29 4.91 -4.79 7.83
C HIS A 29 3.90 -5.94 7.97
N GLY A 30 3.34 -6.42 6.85
CA GLY A 30 2.46 -7.58 6.87
C GLY A 30 3.19 -8.85 7.31
N ALA A 31 4.43 -9.06 6.84
CA ALA A 31 5.28 -10.17 7.24
C ALA A 31 5.64 -10.11 8.72
N GLN A 32 5.97 -8.93 9.25
CA GLN A 32 6.24 -8.73 10.68
C GLN A 32 5.02 -9.14 11.53
N LYS A 33 3.81 -8.73 11.13
CA LYS A 33 2.57 -9.11 11.82
C LYS A 33 2.33 -10.64 11.85
N ILE A 34 2.71 -11.36 10.79
CA ILE A 34 2.44 -12.81 10.67
C ILE A 34 3.57 -13.67 11.24
N PHE A 35 4.82 -13.31 10.97
CA PHE A 35 5.98 -14.18 11.21
C PHE A 35 6.85 -13.75 12.39
N GLU A 36 6.89 -12.46 12.71
CA GLU A 36 7.66 -11.95 13.86
C GLU A 36 6.79 -11.88 15.11
N TYR A 37 5.67 -11.15 15.04
CA TYR A 37 4.75 -11.04 16.17
C TYR A 37 3.83 -12.25 16.32
N THR A 38 3.65 -13.03 15.25
CA THR A 38 2.57 -14.01 15.08
C THR A 38 1.18 -13.38 15.05
N LEU A 39 0.19 -14.06 14.47
CA LEU A 39 -1.18 -13.56 14.47
C LEU A 39 -1.73 -13.35 15.90
N PRO A 40 -1.56 -14.28 16.86
CA PRO A 40 -1.94 -14.04 18.25
C PRO A 40 -1.27 -12.81 18.88
N GLY A 41 0.01 -12.60 18.63
CA GLY A 41 0.73 -11.43 19.17
C GLY A 41 0.26 -10.12 18.53
N THR A 42 -0.02 -10.11 17.23
CA THR A 42 -0.60 -8.94 16.55
C THR A 42 -2.02 -8.63 17.03
N ILE A 43 -2.84 -9.65 17.28
CA ILE A 43 -4.17 -9.49 17.89
C ILE A 43 -4.04 -8.84 19.27
N GLY A 44 -3.11 -9.33 20.10
CA GLY A 44 -2.82 -8.73 21.42
C GLY A 44 -2.40 -7.28 21.32
N SER A 45 -1.44 -6.96 20.43
CA SER A 45 -0.99 -5.59 20.19
C SER A 45 -2.12 -4.67 19.74
N PHE A 46 -3.00 -5.12 18.83
CA PHE A 46 -4.15 -4.34 18.39
C PHE A 46 -5.15 -4.10 19.53
N ALA A 47 -5.36 -5.09 20.40
CA ALA A 47 -6.19 -4.95 21.59
C ALA A 47 -5.60 -3.91 22.56
N ASP A 48 -4.29 -3.95 22.80
CA ASP A 48 -3.58 -3.00 23.69
C ASP A 48 -3.63 -1.56 23.15
N MET A 49 -3.62 -1.40 21.82
CA MET A 49 -3.79 -0.10 21.15
C MET A 49 -5.26 0.37 21.10
N GLY A 50 -6.21 -0.43 21.57
CA GLY A 50 -7.63 -0.08 21.58
C GLY A 50 -8.33 -0.22 20.22
N VAL A 51 -7.77 -0.98 19.28
CA VAL A 51 -8.39 -1.24 17.98
C VAL A 51 -9.64 -2.11 18.17
N PRO A 52 -10.81 -1.71 17.64
CA PRO A 52 -12.03 -2.50 17.79
C PRO A 52 -11.95 -3.82 17.02
N LEU A 53 -12.53 -4.88 17.60
CA LEU A 53 -12.56 -6.24 17.01
C LEU A 53 -11.16 -6.73 16.58
N PRO A 54 -10.16 -6.77 17.48
CA PRO A 54 -8.78 -7.07 17.13
C PRO A 54 -8.60 -8.46 16.51
N GLU A 55 -9.42 -9.43 16.91
CA GLU A 55 -9.52 -10.79 16.33
C GLU A 55 -9.82 -10.79 14.81
N ILE A 56 -10.46 -9.73 14.30
CA ILE A 56 -10.80 -9.57 12.87
C ILE A 56 -9.84 -8.58 12.22
N ALA A 57 -9.60 -7.43 12.87
CA ALA A 57 -8.81 -6.35 12.31
C ALA A 57 -7.34 -6.74 12.11
N ALA A 58 -6.71 -7.39 13.09
CA ALA A 58 -5.29 -7.73 13.01
C ALA A 58 -4.98 -8.72 11.87
N PRO A 59 -5.69 -9.86 11.71
CA PRO A 59 -5.47 -10.74 10.56
C PRO A 59 -5.76 -10.04 9.24
N PHE A 60 -6.85 -9.26 9.16
CA PHE A 60 -7.21 -8.54 7.94
C PHE A 60 -6.11 -7.58 7.49
N VAL A 61 -5.64 -6.69 8.37
CA VAL A 61 -4.55 -5.75 8.07
C VAL A 61 -3.27 -6.49 7.71
N ALA A 62 -2.90 -7.53 8.46
CA ALA A 62 -1.69 -8.30 8.17
C ALA A 62 -1.69 -8.90 6.75
N PHE A 63 -2.81 -9.48 6.31
CA PHE A 63 -2.91 -10.02 4.95
C PHE A 63 -3.05 -8.93 3.88
N VAL A 64 -3.76 -7.82 4.17
CA VAL A 64 -3.88 -6.69 3.24
C VAL A 64 -2.51 -6.08 2.96
N GLU A 65 -1.71 -5.80 3.99
CA GLU A 65 -0.37 -5.25 3.83
C GLU A 65 0.56 -6.25 3.12
N LEU A 66 0.53 -7.54 3.50
CA LEU A 66 1.40 -8.54 2.92
C LEU A 66 1.09 -8.80 1.44
N ILE A 67 -0.15 -9.17 1.14
CA ILE A 67 -0.59 -9.56 -0.21
C ILE A 67 -0.72 -8.30 -1.07
N GLY A 68 -1.33 -7.25 -0.54
CA GLY A 68 -1.48 -5.97 -1.25
C GLY A 68 -0.12 -5.35 -1.56
N GLY A 69 0.82 -5.34 -0.61
CA GLY A 69 2.17 -4.87 -0.85
C GLY A 69 2.89 -5.64 -1.96
N ALA A 70 2.76 -6.96 -1.99
CA ALA A 70 3.35 -7.81 -3.03
C ALA A 70 2.73 -7.53 -4.42
N LEU A 71 1.38 -7.46 -4.49
CA LEU A 71 0.66 -7.12 -5.71
C LEU A 71 1.05 -5.73 -6.21
N LEU A 72 1.14 -4.75 -5.31
CA LEU A 72 1.58 -3.41 -5.64
C LEU A 72 3.00 -3.43 -6.20
N ALA A 73 3.98 -4.04 -5.53
CA ALA A 73 5.36 -4.10 -6.01
C ALA A 73 5.47 -4.70 -7.43
N LEU A 74 4.74 -5.79 -7.69
CA LEU A 74 4.66 -6.44 -9.00
C LEU A 74 3.93 -5.57 -10.05
N GLY A 75 3.17 -4.58 -9.61
CA GLY A 75 2.32 -3.75 -10.46
C GLY A 75 1.18 -4.57 -11.04
N LEU A 76 0.50 -5.33 -10.18
CA LEU A 76 -0.68 -6.11 -10.51
C LEU A 76 -1.88 -5.54 -9.73
N PHE A 77 -2.95 -5.20 -10.45
CA PHE A 77 -4.12 -4.52 -9.86
C PHE A 77 -3.74 -3.21 -9.15
N THR A 78 -2.79 -2.44 -9.70
CA THR A 78 -2.15 -1.30 -9.01
C THR A 78 -3.16 -0.29 -8.45
N ARG A 79 -4.23 -0.01 -9.21
CA ARG A 79 -5.23 1.00 -8.81
C ARG A 79 -6.09 0.54 -7.62
N PRO A 80 -6.83 -0.58 -7.68
CA PRO A 80 -7.62 -1.03 -6.53
C PRO A 80 -6.73 -1.41 -5.32
N VAL A 81 -5.54 -1.98 -5.54
CA VAL A 81 -4.61 -2.30 -4.45
C VAL A 81 -4.06 -1.03 -3.79
N GLY A 82 -3.67 -0.03 -4.58
CA GLY A 82 -3.21 1.26 -4.04
C GLY A 82 -4.27 1.99 -3.24
N ILE A 83 -5.55 1.93 -3.68
CA ILE A 83 -6.69 2.47 -2.90
C ILE A 83 -6.86 1.71 -1.60
N LEU A 84 -6.83 0.37 -1.64
CA LEU A 84 -6.98 -0.47 -0.45
C LEU A 84 -5.90 -0.17 0.59
N LEU A 85 -4.63 -0.12 0.18
CA LEU A 85 -3.51 0.20 1.06
C LEU A 85 -3.55 1.65 1.58
N ALA A 86 -4.04 2.60 0.77
CA ALA A 86 -4.23 3.97 1.24
C ALA A 86 -5.33 4.05 2.32
N ILE A 87 -6.43 3.31 2.16
CA ILE A 87 -7.49 3.22 3.18
C ILE A 87 -6.95 2.58 4.45
N ASP A 88 -6.18 1.51 4.33
CA ASP A 88 -5.52 0.84 5.45
C ASP A 88 -4.66 1.82 6.28
N MET A 89 -3.83 2.62 5.61
CA MET A 89 -3.03 3.66 6.28
C MET A 89 -3.89 4.76 6.92
N ILE A 90 -4.97 5.20 6.28
CA ILE A 90 -5.90 6.19 6.88
C ILE A 90 -6.52 5.64 8.17
N VAL A 91 -6.96 4.38 8.15
CA VAL A 91 -7.52 3.71 9.33
C VAL A 91 -6.47 3.59 10.43
N ALA A 92 -5.24 3.16 10.09
CA ALA A 92 -4.14 3.07 11.04
C ALA A 92 -3.81 4.43 11.69
N ILE A 93 -3.81 5.51 10.91
CA ILE A 93 -3.61 6.87 11.43
C ILE A 93 -4.70 7.21 12.43
N VAL A 94 -5.97 7.12 12.05
CA VAL A 94 -7.09 7.54 12.91
C VAL A 94 -7.21 6.67 14.16
N ALA A 95 -7.01 5.36 14.02
CA ALA A 95 -7.20 4.42 15.12
C ALA A 95 -6.03 4.38 16.11
N VAL A 96 -4.80 4.61 15.65
CA VAL A 96 -3.59 4.34 16.45
C VAL A 96 -2.65 5.55 16.53
N HIS A 97 -2.29 6.14 15.38
CA HIS A 97 -1.14 7.06 15.33
C HIS A 97 -1.49 8.55 15.54
N LEU A 98 -2.75 8.94 15.33
CA LEU A 98 -3.17 10.35 15.39
C LEU A 98 -2.88 11.01 16.75
N PRO A 99 -3.10 10.36 17.91
CA PRO A 99 -2.81 10.96 19.22
C PRO A 99 -1.32 11.23 19.46
N ALA A 100 -0.42 10.46 18.83
CA ALA A 100 1.03 10.65 18.99
C ALA A 100 1.54 11.89 18.27
N GLY A 101 0.89 12.30 17.16
CA GLY A 101 1.29 13.47 16.38
C GLY A 101 2.28 13.17 15.26
N LEU A 102 2.67 14.22 14.52
CA LEU A 102 3.52 14.10 13.33
C LEU A 102 5.00 13.89 13.65
N TRP A 103 5.53 14.67 14.60
CA TRP A 103 6.98 14.79 14.83
C TRP A 103 7.46 13.94 16.02
N VAL A 104 7.12 12.66 16.03
CA VAL A 104 7.49 11.72 17.10
C VAL A 104 8.22 10.53 16.52
N GLY A 105 9.35 10.16 17.14
CA GLY A 105 10.22 9.07 16.66
C GLY A 105 9.55 7.69 16.70
N GLU A 106 8.70 7.44 17.70
CA GLU A 106 7.94 6.19 17.82
C GLU A 106 6.45 6.48 17.92
N GLY A 107 5.64 5.69 17.20
CA GLY A 107 4.17 5.80 17.24
C GLY A 107 3.57 7.00 16.49
N GLY A 108 4.37 7.92 15.96
CA GLY A 108 3.89 9.04 15.15
C GLY A 108 3.29 8.62 13.80
N TYR A 109 2.51 9.52 13.18
CA TYR A 109 1.80 9.22 11.92
C TYR A 109 2.56 9.62 10.64
N GLU A 110 3.74 10.23 10.73
CA GLU A 110 4.51 10.73 9.56
C GLU A 110 4.73 9.64 8.51
N PHE A 111 5.30 8.51 8.92
CA PHE A 111 5.62 7.41 8.02
C PHE A 111 4.37 6.76 7.40
N VAL A 112 3.35 6.52 8.23
CA VAL A 112 2.07 5.92 7.82
C VAL A 112 1.36 6.83 6.80
N ALA A 113 1.39 8.15 7.02
CA ALA A 113 0.83 9.13 6.11
C ALA A 113 1.56 9.15 4.76
N VAL A 114 2.89 9.10 4.76
CA VAL A 114 3.68 9.05 3.51
C VAL A 114 3.38 7.77 2.73
N LEU A 115 3.29 6.62 3.39
CA LEU A 115 2.92 5.36 2.73
C LEU A 115 1.52 5.42 2.13
N GLY A 116 0.54 5.94 2.88
CA GLY A 116 -0.84 6.07 2.40
C GLY A 116 -0.95 6.98 1.19
N VAL A 117 -0.30 8.15 1.22
CA VAL A 117 -0.28 9.09 0.10
C VAL A 117 0.48 8.50 -1.10
N ALA A 118 1.58 7.78 -0.88
CA ALA A 118 2.32 7.14 -1.98
C ALA A 118 1.50 6.03 -2.65
N ALA A 119 0.80 5.20 -1.88
CA ALA A 119 -0.12 4.19 -2.40
C ALA A 119 -1.28 4.82 -3.19
N LEU A 120 -1.86 5.91 -2.68
CA LEU A 120 -2.91 6.66 -3.36
C LEU A 120 -2.40 7.33 -4.65
N ALA A 121 -1.19 7.88 -4.63
CA ALA A 121 -0.56 8.45 -5.81
C ALA A 121 -0.38 7.38 -6.89
N LEU A 122 0.13 6.19 -6.53
CA LEU A 122 0.24 5.05 -7.45
C LEU A 122 -1.12 4.61 -8.01
N ALA A 123 -2.18 4.68 -7.21
CA ALA A 123 -3.53 4.37 -7.67
C ALA A 123 -4.06 5.37 -8.73
N PHE A 124 -3.68 6.64 -8.63
CA PHE A 124 -4.06 7.68 -9.59
C PHE A 124 -3.17 7.72 -10.82
N THR A 125 -1.87 7.53 -10.66
CA THR A 125 -0.90 7.55 -11.77
C THR A 125 -0.91 6.27 -12.59
N GLY A 126 -1.42 5.18 -12.01
CA GLY A 126 -1.43 3.87 -12.63
C GLY A 126 -0.12 3.11 -12.49
N ALA A 127 -0.05 1.94 -13.14
CA ALA A 127 0.99 0.94 -12.89
C ALA A 127 2.35 1.29 -13.54
N GLY A 128 2.36 2.17 -14.55
CA GLY A 128 3.55 2.50 -15.34
C GLY A 128 3.98 1.37 -16.29
N ARG A 129 4.90 1.66 -17.23
CA ARG A 129 5.28 0.73 -18.30
C ARG A 129 5.93 -0.58 -17.81
N PHE A 130 6.61 -0.55 -16.67
CA PHE A 130 7.31 -1.69 -16.08
C PHE A 130 6.48 -2.35 -14.98
N SER A 131 5.24 -2.69 -15.28
CA SER A 131 4.32 -3.40 -14.40
C SER A 131 3.78 -4.64 -15.11
N ILE A 132 3.27 -5.61 -14.35
CA ILE A 132 2.55 -6.74 -14.94
C ILE A 132 1.27 -6.24 -15.62
N ASP A 133 0.55 -5.31 -15.00
CA ASP A 133 -0.60 -4.62 -15.59
C ASP A 133 -0.21 -4.04 -16.97
N GLY A 134 0.87 -3.26 -17.05
CA GLY A 134 1.38 -2.67 -18.28
C GLY A 134 1.90 -3.69 -19.30
N ALA A 135 2.40 -4.85 -18.85
CA ALA A 135 2.85 -5.92 -19.74
C ALA A 135 1.67 -6.66 -20.39
N VAL A 136 0.62 -6.95 -19.63
CA VAL A 136 -0.59 -7.67 -20.06
C VAL A 136 -1.54 -6.76 -20.84
N LEU A 137 -1.67 -5.50 -20.44
CA LEU A 137 -2.63 -4.55 -20.98
C LEU A 137 -2.10 -3.74 -22.18
N ARG A 138 -0.87 -4.01 -22.64
CA ARG A 138 -0.26 -3.38 -23.82
C ARG A 138 -1.19 -3.57 -25.05
N GLY A 139 -1.97 -2.53 -25.35
CA GLY A 139 -2.88 -2.45 -26.50
C GLY A 139 -4.32 -2.96 -26.28
N ARG A 140 -4.75 -3.32 -25.06
CA ARG A 140 -6.07 -3.95 -24.84
C ARG A 140 -6.89 -3.47 -23.65
N ALA A 141 -6.40 -2.52 -22.83
CA ALA A 141 -7.15 -2.09 -21.66
C ALA A 141 -7.76 -0.69 -21.76
N PRO A 142 -8.97 -0.48 -21.22
CA PRO A 142 -9.56 0.84 -21.07
C PRO A 142 -8.73 1.72 -20.11
N ALA A 143 -8.74 3.03 -20.33
CA ALA A 143 -7.89 4.02 -19.63
C ALA A 143 -8.04 4.06 -18.10
N TRP A 144 -9.05 3.40 -17.53
CA TRP A 144 -9.27 3.29 -16.09
C TRP A 144 -8.57 2.10 -15.43
N LEU A 145 -7.99 1.17 -16.22
CA LEU A 145 -7.24 0.00 -15.72
C LEU A 145 -5.72 0.16 -15.76
N VAL A 146 -5.20 1.14 -16.50
CA VAL A 146 -3.75 1.38 -16.69
C VAL A 146 -3.25 2.47 -15.75
#